data_AF-A0A5C6YN67-F1
#
_entry.id   AF-A0A5C6YN67-F1
#
_cell.length_a   1.000
_cell.length_b   1.000
_cell.length_c   1.000
_cell.angle_alpha   90.00
_cell.angle_beta   90.00
_cell.angle_gamma   90.00
#
_symmetry.space_group_name_H-M   'P 1'
#
loop_
_entity.id
_entity.type
_entity.pdbx_description
1 polymer ?
#
loop_
_entity_poly.entity_id
_entity_poly.type
_entity_poly.pdbx_seq_one_letter_code
_entity_poly.pdbx_strand_id
1 'polypeptide(L)'
;MSQEIIEQIKNNPFGEIDESIFIDNQEYQITYQWKRRISISIRRKQSLITDTAVFEIRKLPIMSMIVRSPQYSLRGEKTELTEKLLLNQYTRALLYFPTSKISCQNHQISYTAKLRRKDSDQLETIIEHFRALLTTL
;
A
#
# COMPACT_ATOMS: atom_id res chain seq x y z
N MET A 1 14.16 -5.27 3.50
CA MET A 1 14.45 -4.68 2.16
C MET A 1 15.96 -4.65 1.99
N SER A 2 16.50 -4.84 0.77
CA SER A 2 17.95 -4.66 0.59
C SER A 2 18.27 -3.16 0.72
N GLN A 3 19.23 -2.81 1.58
CA GLN A 3 19.76 -1.43 1.68
C GLN A 3 20.18 -0.87 0.30
N GLU A 4 20.51 -1.77 -0.62
CA GLU A 4 20.81 -1.51 -2.02
C GLU A 4 19.72 -0.70 -2.76
N ILE A 5 18.42 -0.97 -2.54
CA ILE A 5 17.35 -0.20 -3.21
C ILE A 5 17.29 1.23 -2.70
N ILE A 6 17.41 1.41 -1.39
CA ILE A 6 17.42 2.75 -0.78
C ILE A 6 18.61 3.55 -1.31
N GLU A 7 19.78 2.92 -1.42
CA GLU A 7 20.97 3.55 -1.99
C GLU A 7 20.81 3.88 -3.48
N GLN A 8 20.21 2.99 -4.27
CA GLN A 8 19.90 3.29 -5.67
C GLN A 8 18.96 4.49 -5.82
N ILE A 9 17.94 4.60 -4.95
CA ILE A 9 17.01 5.73 -4.94
C ILE A 9 17.70 7.04 -4.54
N LYS A 10 18.69 7.01 -3.64
CA LYS A 10 19.44 8.21 -3.24
C LYS A 10 20.36 8.68 -4.36
N ASN A 11 21.07 7.74 -4.99
CA ASN A 11 22.14 8.05 -5.94
C ASN A 11 21.63 8.33 -7.36
N ASN A 12 20.46 7.80 -7.74
CA ASN A 12 19.92 7.99 -9.10
C ASN A 12 18.74 8.96 -9.13
N PRO A 13 18.71 9.93 -10.07
CA PRO A 13 17.62 10.91 -10.17
C PRO A 13 16.28 10.28 -10.58
N PHE A 14 16.31 9.19 -11.32
CA PHE A 14 15.15 8.42 -11.75
C PHE A 14 15.48 6.93 -11.79
N GLY A 15 14.45 6.09 -11.70
CA GLY A 15 14.59 4.65 -11.87
C GLY A 15 13.33 3.88 -11.50
N GLU A 16 13.39 2.58 -11.76
CA GLU A 16 12.32 1.62 -11.50
C GLU A 16 12.93 0.27 -11.14
N ILE A 17 12.43 -0.36 -10.08
CA ILE A 17 12.86 -1.67 -9.60
C ILE A 17 11.63 -2.48 -9.23
N ASP A 18 11.62 -3.73 -9.65
CA ASP A 18 10.63 -4.73 -9.25
C ASP A 18 11.28 -5.79 -8.37
N GLU A 19 10.64 -6.11 -7.25
CA GLU A 19 11.00 -7.23 -6.36
C GLU A 19 9.82 -8.17 -6.18
N SER A 20 10.11 -9.46 -6.00
CA SER A 20 9.10 -10.45 -5.61
C SER A 20 9.30 -10.84 -4.15
N ILE A 21 8.23 -10.85 -3.38
CA ILE A 21 8.21 -11.30 -1.98
C ILE A 21 7.12 -12.34 -1.76
N PHE A 22 7.31 -13.18 -0.76
CA PHE A 22 6.27 -14.10 -0.28
C PHE A 22 5.65 -13.58 1.01
N ILE A 23 4.32 -13.63 1.07
CA ILE A 23 3.50 -13.36 2.25
C ILE A 23 2.45 -14.47 2.33
N ASP A 24 2.42 -15.23 3.42
CA ASP A 24 1.48 -16.36 3.64
C ASP A 24 1.35 -17.31 2.44
N ASN A 25 2.48 -17.79 1.93
CA ASN A 25 2.59 -18.66 0.75
C ASN A 25 2.02 -18.08 -0.56
N GLN A 26 1.78 -16.77 -0.61
CA GLN A 26 1.36 -16.07 -1.82
C GLN A 26 2.49 -15.17 -2.32
N GLU A 27 2.70 -15.15 -3.63
CA GLU A 27 3.71 -14.31 -4.26
C GLU A 27 3.14 -12.92 -4.57
N TYR A 28 3.83 -11.89 -4.07
CA TYR A 28 3.54 -10.48 -4.32
C TYR A 28 4.70 -9.84 -5.08
N GLN A 29 4.35 -8.96 -6.00
CA GLN A 29 5.29 -8.06 -6.67
C GLN A 29 5.24 -6.70 -5.98
N ILE A 30 6.42 -6.19 -5.65
CA ILE A 30 6.63 -4.82 -5.22
C ILE A 30 7.31 -4.06 -6.35
N THR A 31 6.72 -2.95 -6.77
CA THR A 31 7.31 -2.04 -7.74
C THR A 31 7.66 -0.73 -7.04
N TYR A 32 8.91 -0.32 -7.15
CA TYR A 32 9.38 1.01 -6.75
C TYR A 32 9.69 1.82 -8.00
N GLN A 33 9.08 2.99 -8.13
CA GLN A 33 9.38 3.90 -9.23
C GLN A 33 9.69 5.28 -8.66
N TRP A 34 10.85 5.84 -8.99
CA TRP A 34 11.24 7.17 -8.51
C TRP A 34 11.58 8.14 -9.64
N LYS A 35 11.07 9.37 -9.47
CA LYS A 35 11.44 10.57 -10.23
C LYS A 35 11.53 11.72 -9.23
N ARG A 36 10.48 12.56 -9.15
CA ARG A 36 10.34 13.59 -8.09
C ARG A 36 9.91 13.00 -6.74
N ARG A 37 9.11 11.94 -6.76
CA ARG A 37 8.64 11.17 -5.60
C ARG A 37 8.90 9.70 -5.85
N ILE A 38 8.95 8.92 -4.77
CA ILE A 38 9.02 7.47 -4.83
C ILE A 38 7.58 6.98 -4.79
N SER A 39 7.16 6.23 -5.80
CA SER A 39 5.90 5.49 -5.79
C SER A 39 6.22 4.05 -5.43
N ILE A 40 5.49 3.50 -4.45
CA ILE A 40 5.52 2.08 -4.12
C ILE A 40 4.17 1.47 -4.49
N SER A 41 4.20 0.30 -5.10
CA SER A 41 3.02 -0.50 -5.41
C SER A 41 3.27 -1.94 -4.98
N ILE A 42 2.36 -2.52 -4.20
CA ILE A 42 2.41 -3.91 -3.77
C ILE A 42 1.14 -4.59 -4.28
N ARG A 43 1.30 -5.65 -5.09
CA ARG A 43 0.18 -6.39 -5.68
C ARG A 43 0.49 -7.88 -5.76
N ARG A 44 -0.54 -8.71 -5.70
CA ARG A 44 -0.38 -10.15 -5.92
C ARG A 44 0.03 -10.42 -7.37
N LYS A 45 0.98 -11.34 -7.59
CA LYS A 45 1.51 -11.63 -8.95
C LYS A 45 0.53 -12.42 -9.82
N GLN A 46 -0.33 -13.24 -9.19
CA GLN A 46 -1.38 -13.98 -9.89
C GLN A 46 -2.58 -13.07 -10.18
N SER A 47 -2.76 -12.69 -11.44
CA SER A 47 -3.98 -12.04 -11.94
C SER A 47 -5.07 -13.10 -12.19
N LEU A 48 -6.13 -13.14 -11.39
CA LEU A 48 -7.36 -13.84 -11.77
C LEU A 48 -8.17 -12.94 -12.71
N ILE A 49 -8.53 -13.49 -13.88
CA ILE A 49 -9.11 -12.77 -15.04
C ILE A 49 -10.59 -12.40 -14.85
N THR A 50 -11.23 -12.76 -13.74
CA THR A 50 -12.68 -12.63 -13.58
C THR A 50 -13.10 -11.48 -12.69
N ASP A 51 -13.95 -10.63 -13.24
CA ASP A 51 -14.48 -9.38 -12.69
C ASP A 51 -15.43 -9.62 -11.51
N THR A 52 -15.01 -9.31 -10.27
CA THR A 52 -15.90 -9.32 -9.08
C THR A 52 -15.40 -8.39 -7.96
N ALA A 53 -16.30 -7.54 -7.46
CA ALA A 53 -16.17 -6.62 -6.32
C ALA A 53 -14.85 -5.81 -6.23
N VAL A 54 -14.90 -4.57 -6.70
CA VAL A 54 -13.81 -3.60 -6.53
C VAL A 54 -14.14 -2.67 -5.37
N PHE A 55 -13.26 -2.61 -4.37
CA PHE A 55 -13.31 -1.54 -3.39
C PHE A 55 -11.94 -0.88 -3.18
N GLU A 56 -12.00 0.34 -2.67
CA GLU A 56 -10.85 1.18 -2.45
C GLU A 56 -11.00 2.00 -1.17
N ILE A 57 -10.00 1.93 -0.30
CA ILE A 57 -9.91 2.68 0.94
C ILE A 57 -8.80 3.73 0.79
N ARG A 58 -9.15 4.99 0.97
CA ARG A 58 -8.20 6.12 0.98
C ARG A 58 -8.41 6.99 2.21
N LYS A 59 -7.35 7.67 2.65
CA LYS A 59 -7.45 8.73 3.66
C LYS A 59 -8.07 9.99 3.05
N LEU A 60 -9.05 10.58 3.72
CA LEU A 60 -9.63 11.88 3.34
C LEU A 60 -8.80 13.02 3.96
N PRO A 61 -8.08 13.81 3.14
CA PRO A 61 -7.17 14.83 3.66
C PRO A 61 -7.90 15.98 4.38
N ILE A 62 -9.09 16.38 3.92
CA ILE A 62 -9.75 17.62 4.36
C ILE A 62 -10.55 17.44 5.66
N MET A 63 -11.33 16.36 5.80
CA MET A 63 -12.15 16.14 7.01
C MET A 63 -11.31 15.83 8.25
N SER A 64 -10.11 15.26 8.09
CA SER A 64 -9.23 14.93 9.23
C SER A 64 -8.74 16.14 10.04
N MET A 65 -8.75 17.36 9.47
CA MET A 65 -8.45 18.60 10.20
C MET A 65 -9.57 19.03 11.15
N ILE A 66 -10.82 18.69 10.85
CA ILE A 66 -12.01 19.20 11.56
C ILE A 66 -12.38 18.27 12.72
N VAL A 67 -12.35 16.95 12.49
CA VAL A 67 -12.92 15.96 13.43
C VAL A 67 -11.86 15.31 14.36
N ARG A 68 -10.60 15.74 14.27
CA ARG A 68 -9.43 15.20 15.01
C ARG A 68 -9.29 13.66 14.98
N SER A 69 -9.92 13.01 14.01
CA SER A 69 -9.87 11.56 13.79
C SER A 69 -9.61 11.27 12.31
N PRO A 70 -8.85 10.21 11.97
CA PRO A 70 -8.63 9.82 10.58
C PRO A 70 -9.96 9.43 9.95
N GLN A 71 -10.39 10.17 8.92
CA GLN A 71 -11.52 9.76 8.10
C GLN A 71 -11.00 9.04 6.86
N TYR A 72 -11.63 7.91 6.55
CA TYR A 72 -11.34 7.10 5.39
C TYR A 72 -12.54 7.11 4.45
N SER A 73 -12.31 7.29 3.15
CA SER A 73 -13.33 7.07 2.14
C SER A 73 -13.27 5.62 1.68
N LEU A 74 -14.41 4.93 1.71
CA LEU A 74 -14.62 3.67 1.01
C LEU A 74 -15.33 3.98 -0.32
N ARG A 75 -14.74 3.56 -1.44
CA ARG A 75 -15.40 3.52 -2.75
C ARG A 75 -15.62 2.06 -3.12
N GLY A 76 -16.85 1.68 -3.46
CA GLY A 76 -17.23 0.29 -3.73
C GLY A 76 -18.24 -0.25 -2.71
N GLU A 77 -18.52 -1.54 -2.77
CA GLU A 77 -19.44 -2.19 -1.86
C GLU A 77 -18.82 -2.39 -0.47
N LYS A 78 -19.64 -2.19 0.57
CA LYS A 78 -19.28 -2.53 1.94
C LYS A 78 -19.49 -4.04 2.14
N THR A 79 -18.41 -4.75 2.40
CA THR A 79 -18.37 -6.19 2.65
C THR A 79 -17.71 -6.49 4.01
N GLU A 80 -17.83 -7.73 4.50
CA GLU A 80 -17.13 -8.17 5.72
C GLU A 80 -15.61 -7.90 5.64
N LEU A 81 -15.00 -8.11 4.46
CA LEU A 81 -13.58 -7.82 4.23
C LEU A 81 -13.27 -6.32 4.41
N THR A 82 -14.12 -5.44 3.88
CA THR A 82 -13.93 -3.98 4.06
C THR A 82 -14.03 -3.56 5.53
N GLU A 83 -14.91 -4.19 6.30
CA GLU A 83 -15.05 -3.92 7.73
C GLU A 83 -13.83 -4.40 8.51
N LYS A 84 -13.34 -5.62 8.24
CA LYS A 84 -12.10 -6.14 8.81
C LYS A 84 -10.92 -5.22 8.54
N LEU A 85 -10.77 -4.74 7.30
CA LEU A 85 -9.74 -3.76 6.93
C LEU A 85 -9.88 -2.46 7.73
N LEU A 86 -11.07 -1.87 7.82
CA LEU A 86 -11.26 -0.60 8.54
C LEU A 86 -10.97 -0.70 10.06
N LEU A 87 -11.17 -1.88 10.64
CA LEU A 87 -10.87 -2.17 12.05
C LEU A 87 -9.40 -2.53 12.27
N ASN A 88 -8.68 -2.96 11.24
CA ASN A 88 -7.29 -3.38 11.34
C ASN A 88 -6.33 -2.19 11.57
N GLN A 89 -5.47 -2.29 12.59
CA GLN A 89 -4.51 -1.24 12.92
C GLN A 89 -3.49 -0.98 11.80
N TYR A 90 -3.10 -2.02 11.06
CA TYR A 90 -2.13 -1.91 9.97
C TYR A 90 -2.73 -1.22 8.75
N THR A 91 -4.05 -1.33 8.53
CA THR A 91 -4.75 -0.49 7.54
C THR A 91 -4.59 0.99 7.89
N ARG A 92 -4.73 1.37 9.16
CA ARG A 92 -4.57 2.76 9.59
C ARG A 92 -3.13 3.24 9.42
N ALA A 93 -2.16 2.39 9.76
CA ALA A 93 -0.74 2.68 9.61
C ALA A 93 -0.34 2.88 8.13
N LEU A 94 -0.81 2.01 7.24
CA LEU A 94 -0.62 2.14 5.79
C LEU A 94 -1.30 3.40 5.24
N LEU A 95 -2.49 3.73 5.71
CA LEU A 95 -3.21 4.91 5.26
C LEU A 95 -2.71 6.23 5.88
N TYR A 96 -1.72 6.18 6.77
CA TYR A 96 -1.05 7.36 7.29
C TYR A 96 -0.13 8.00 6.24
N PHE A 97 0.44 7.19 5.34
CA PHE A 97 1.37 7.65 4.33
C PHE A 97 0.72 8.59 3.29
N PRO A 98 1.48 9.52 2.69
CA PRO A 98 0.92 10.42 1.68
C PRO A 98 0.46 9.68 0.42
N THR A 99 -0.71 10.07 -0.09
CA THR A 99 -1.26 9.52 -1.34
C THR A 99 -1.37 7.99 -1.31
N SER A 100 -1.58 7.43 -0.12
CA SER A 100 -1.71 5.99 0.11
C SER A 100 -3.12 5.49 -0.22
N LYS A 101 -3.21 4.21 -0.60
CA LYS A 101 -4.46 3.57 -0.97
C LYS A 101 -4.36 2.06 -0.76
N ILE A 102 -5.38 1.48 -0.16
CA ILE A 102 -5.60 0.03 -0.18
C ILE A 102 -6.72 -0.25 -1.18
N SER A 103 -6.47 -1.15 -2.12
CA SER A 103 -7.48 -1.59 -3.09
C SER A 103 -7.66 -3.08 -3.01
N CYS A 104 -8.89 -3.54 -3.19
CA CYS A 104 -9.20 -4.94 -3.37
C CYS A 104 -9.91 -5.13 -4.70
N GLN A 105 -9.43 -6.10 -5.46
CA GLN A 105 -10.07 -6.58 -6.69
C GLN A 105 -9.97 -8.10 -6.67
N ASN A 106 -11.06 -8.81 -6.92
CA ASN A 106 -11.08 -10.28 -6.96
C ASN A 106 -10.54 -10.93 -5.67
N HIS A 107 -10.87 -10.35 -4.51
CA HIS A 107 -10.35 -10.74 -3.19
C HIS A 107 -8.82 -10.60 -3.04
N GLN A 108 -8.16 -9.86 -3.92
CA GLN A 108 -6.73 -9.60 -3.85
C GLN A 108 -6.48 -8.18 -3.36
N ILE A 109 -5.82 -8.09 -2.21
CA ILE A 109 -5.47 -6.82 -1.60
C ILE A 109 -4.19 -6.31 -2.26
N SER A 110 -4.21 -5.03 -2.61
CA SER A 110 -3.10 -4.28 -3.17
C SER A 110 -2.95 -2.96 -2.42
N TYR A 111 -1.74 -2.42 -2.45
CA TYR A 111 -1.41 -1.18 -1.78
C TYR A 111 -0.56 -0.28 -2.66
N THR A 112 -0.82 1.03 -2.63
CA THR A 112 0.06 2.03 -3.24
C THR A 112 0.28 3.21 -2.32
N ALA A 113 1.42 3.89 -2.44
CA ALA A 113 1.71 5.16 -1.77
C ALA A 113 2.75 6.00 -2.53
N LYS A 114 2.87 7.29 -2.16
CA LYS A 114 3.89 8.19 -2.71
C LYS A 114 4.67 8.91 -1.61
N LEU A 115 5.96 8.63 -1.53
CA LEU A 115 6.89 9.22 -0.55
C LEU A 115 7.77 10.31 -1.18
N ARG A 116 8.30 11.20 -0.35
CA ARG A 116 9.40 12.07 -0.79
C ARG A 116 10.68 11.26 -0.78
N ARG A 117 11.66 11.63 -1.61
CA ARG A 117 12.93 10.89 -1.69
C ARG A 117 13.71 10.84 -0.38
N LYS A 118 13.59 11.86 0.45
CA LYS A 118 14.21 11.92 1.78
C LYS A 118 13.61 10.94 2.80
N ASP A 119 12.42 10.41 2.51
CA ASP A 119 11.69 9.49 3.40
C ASP A 119 11.78 8.04 2.84
N SER A 120 12.83 7.72 2.08
CA SER A 120 13.03 6.40 1.44
C SER A 120 13.27 5.27 2.45
N ASP A 121 13.73 5.61 3.65
CA ASP A 121 13.85 4.70 4.80
C ASP A 121 12.50 4.10 5.22
N GLN A 122 11.39 4.80 4.96
CA GLN A 122 10.04 4.31 5.31
C GLN A 122 9.50 3.21 4.39
N LEU A 123 10.21 2.87 3.30
CA LEU A 123 9.76 1.84 2.37
C LEU A 123 9.69 0.46 3.04
N GLU A 124 10.62 0.14 3.92
CA GLU A 124 10.61 -1.12 4.67
C GLU A 124 9.43 -1.21 5.63
N THR A 125 9.16 -0.13 6.36
CA THR A 125 8.00 -0.02 7.26
C THR A 125 6.68 -0.23 6.51
N ILE A 126 6.55 0.29 5.29
CA ILE A 126 5.36 0.06 4.45
C ILE A 126 5.19 -1.44 4.16
N ILE A 127 6.25 -2.13 3.79
CA ILE A 127 6.20 -3.56 3.44
C ILE A 127 5.86 -4.39 4.67
N GLU A 128 6.44 -4.07 5.82
CA GLU A 128 6.16 -4.74 7.09
C GLU A 128 4.71 -4.55 7.52
N HIS A 129 4.17 -3.32 7.45
CA HIS A 129 2.76 -3.07 7.73
C HIS A 129 1.83 -3.78 6.75
N PHE A 130 2.21 -3.86 5.47
CA PHE A 130 1.43 -4.61 4.48
C PHE A 130 1.43 -6.11 4.76
N ARG A 131 2.58 -6.68 5.09
CA ARG A 131 2.69 -8.07 5.52
C ARG A 131 1.83 -8.34 6.76
N ALA A 132 1.96 -7.50 7.78
CA ALA A 132 1.20 -7.64 9.02
C ALA A 132 -0.31 -7.44 8.82
N LEU A 133 -0.72 -6.60 7.87
CA LEU A 133 -2.12 -6.47 7.48
C LEU A 133 -2.65 -7.81 6.95
N LEU A 134 -1.95 -8.43 6.00
CA LEU A 134 -2.39 -9.68 5.38
C LEU A 134 -2.45 -10.84 6.36
N THR A 135 -1.49 -10.93 7.30
CA THR A 135 -1.46 -12.01 8.30
C THR A 135 -2.52 -11.86 9.40
N THR A 136 -3.18 -10.69 9.50
CA THR A 136 -4.17 -10.39 10.54
C THR A 136 -5.58 -10.17 9.99
N LEU A 137 -5.82 -10.51 8.73
CA LEU A 137 -7.13 -10.49 8.07
C LEU A 137 -7.80 -11.86 8.08
#